data_AF-A0AA39HA65-F1
#
_entry.id   AF-A0AA39HA65-F1
#
_cell.length_a   1.000
_cell.length_b   1.000
_cell.length_c   1.000
_cell.angle_alpha   90.00
_cell.angle_beta   90.00
_cell.angle_gamma   90.00
#
_symmetry.space_group_name_H-M   'P 1'
#
loop_
_entity.id
_entity.type
_entity.pdbx_description
1 polymer ?
#
loop_
_entity_poly.entity_id
_entity_poly.type
_entity_poly.pdbx_seq_one_letter_code
_entity_poly.pdbx_strand_id
1 'polypeptide(L)'
;MIEKDIIQDTENEFEPFRIFILTNAVIALPLNLLVFYLIMFKSPKYLNKYKYILLNIWVWVFVTDMLLDVVVVPLPLMDIFSFYATGLVRYMDPSVGFGCYAFGVFCVSESLMSLLIAFFYRYRSLKYELQIFGKPVTMIHYCIGITFLLVVPPGTVGLGVVSTYVPSDHFQKYINKNRPDYMPFLEQRRVFGTNTRNFLIGCGVYFLWIIAWTFMVAWCIRGIMRQFKENRASLSDFTYRLHVQLLKSLIIQTASPMVLRAVPISVDLVGLICGFNITNAILGNVKSSLDDQLSSGRHAHSTIPKSCPGSYSQKEWNEG
;
A
#
# COMPACT_ATOMS: atom_id res chain seq x y z
N MET A 1 -30.43 -10.50 11.70
CA MET A 1 -30.74 -9.12 11.27
C MET A 1 -29.67 -8.18 11.81
N ILE A 2 -29.41 -8.19 13.12
CA ILE A 2 -28.32 -7.45 13.81
C ILE A 2 -26.92 -7.68 13.20
N GLU A 3 -26.62 -8.91 12.76
CA GLU A 3 -25.32 -9.26 12.17
C GLU A 3 -25.02 -8.59 10.81
N LYS A 4 -26.06 -8.23 10.05
CA LYS A 4 -25.90 -7.48 8.79
C LYS A 4 -25.61 -6.00 9.06
N ASP A 5 -26.13 -5.44 10.14
CA ASP A 5 -25.93 -4.02 10.50
C ASP A 5 -24.48 -3.73 10.90
N ILE A 6 -23.81 -4.64 11.62
CA ILE A 6 -22.41 -4.45 12.07
C ILE A 6 -21.42 -4.35 10.90
N ILE A 7 -21.64 -5.20 9.89
CA ILE A 7 -20.80 -5.24 8.69
C ILE A 7 -21.06 -4.01 7.82
N GLN A 8 -22.32 -3.57 7.76
CA GLN A 8 -22.72 -2.34 7.08
C GLN A 8 -22.07 -1.11 7.76
N ASP A 9 -22.05 -1.06 9.09
CA ASP A 9 -21.47 0.05 9.85
C ASP A 9 -19.95 0.13 9.69
N THR A 10 -19.26 -1.00 9.75
CA THR A 10 -17.81 -1.06 9.48
C THR A 10 -17.51 -0.61 8.05
N GLU A 11 -18.31 -1.04 7.06
CA GLU A 11 -18.15 -0.57 5.68
C GLU A 11 -18.41 0.93 5.55
N ASN A 12 -19.45 1.46 6.18
CA ASN A 12 -19.80 2.88 6.18
C ASN A 12 -18.68 3.77 6.76
N GLU A 13 -17.92 3.27 7.73
CA GLU A 13 -16.77 3.98 8.30
C GLU A 13 -15.57 4.04 7.35
N PHE A 14 -15.36 3.00 6.54
CA PHE A 14 -14.29 2.98 5.53
C PHE A 14 -14.72 3.55 4.17
N GLU A 15 -16.03 3.75 3.91
CA GLU A 15 -16.56 4.42 2.72
C GLU A 15 -15.86 5.76 2.42
N PRO A 16 -15.70 6.72 3.36
CA PRO A 16 -15.03 7.99 3.05
C PRO A 16 -13.59 7.79 2.58
N PHE A 17 -12.84 6.86 3.17
CA PHE A 17 -11.49 6.52 2.73
C PHE A 17 -11.50 5.89 1.33
N ARG A 18 -12.44 4.97 1.08
CA ARG A 18 -12.58 4.32 -0.22
C ARG A 18 -12.96 5.32 -1.32
N ILE A 19 -13.90 6.21 -1.05
CA ILE A 19 -14.31 7.29 -1.94
C ILE A 19 -13.12 8.22 -2.22
N PHE A 20 -12.34 8.58 -1.21
CA PHE A 20 -11.15 9.40 -1.38
C PHE A 20 -10.11 8.74 -2.29
N ILE A 21 -9.78 7.46 -2.05
CA ILE A 21 -8.83 6.68 -2.87
C ILE A 21 -9.33 6.60 -4.32
N LEU A 22 -10.60 6.24 -4.52
CA LEU A 22 -11.19 6.11 -5.85
C LEU A 22 -11.22 7.46 -6.59
N THR A 23 -11.56 8.54 -5.89
CA THR A 23 -11.56 9.90 -6.44
C THR A 23 -10.15 10.31 -6.87
N ASN A 24 -9.15 10.02 -6.04
CA ASN A 24 -7.75 10.25 -6.38
C ASN A 24 -7.35 9.44 -7.63
N ALA A 25 -7.77 8.18 -7.76
CA ALA A 25 -7.50 7.36 -8.93
C ALA A 25 -8.14 7.92 -10.21
N VAL A 26 -9.39 8.37 -10.13
CA VAL A 26 -10.13 8.98 -11.26
C VAL A 26 -9.46 10.27 -11.74
N ILE A 27 -8.92 11.08 -10.82
CA ILE A 27 -8.18 12.31 -11.15
C ILE A 27 -6.76 11.99 -11.65
N ALA A 28 -6.09 10.99 -11.06
CA ALA A 28 -4.74 10.61 -11.41
C ALA A 28 -4.64 9.98 -12.81
N LEU A 29 -5.66 9.24 -13.24
CA LEU A 29 -5.67 8.56 -14.54
C LEU A 29 -5.48 9.53 -15.75
N PRO A 30 -6.27 10.60 -15.93
CA PRO A 30 -6.05 11.55 -17.04
C PRO A 30 -4.72 12.29 -16.91
N LEU A 31 -4.25 12.59 -15.69
CA LEU A 31 -2.94 13.19 -15.47
C LEU A 31 -1.80 12.25 -15.88
N ASN A 32 -1.88 10.97 -15.52
CA ASN A 32 -0.92 9.95 -15.90
C ASN A 32 -0.92 9.76 -17.43
N LEU A 33 -2.08 9.76 -18.09
CA LEU A 33 -2.16 9.71 -19.56
C LEU A 33 -1.56 10.97 -20.22
N LEU A 34 -1.78 12.15 -19.63
CA LEU A 34 -1.17 13.40 -20.11
C LEU A 34 0.36 13.34 -20.00
N VAL A 35 0.89 12.83 -18.87
CA VAL A 35 2.34 12.65 -18.68
C VAL A 35 2.90 11.69 -19.73
N PHE A 36 2.24 10.56 -19.99
CA PHE A 36 2.62 9.63 -21.05
C PHE A 36 2.66 10.32 -22.42
N TYR A 37 1.61 11.06 -22.77
CA TYR A 37 1.54 11.81 -24.01
C TYR A 37 2.70 12.81 -24.14
N LEU A 38 3.01 13.56 -23.07
CA LEU A 38 4.13 14.50 -23.04
C LEU A 38 5.49 13.80 -23.22
N ILE A 39 5.70 12.66 -22.57
CA ILE A 39 6.94 11.88 -22.69
C ILE A 39 7.09 11.31 -24.11
N MET A 40 6.01 10.81 -24.70
CA MET A 40 6.04 10.17 -26.01
C MET A 40 6.20 11.18 -27.16
N PHE A 41 5.41 12.25 -27.15
CA PHE A 41 5.27 13.14 -28.32
C PHE A 41 5.99 14.48 -28.17
N LYS A 42 6.17 14.99 -26.93
CA LYS A 42 6.75 16.32 -26.69
C LYS A 42 8.20 16.28 -26.17
N SER A 43 8.75 15.08 -25.94
CA SER A 43 10.13 14.92 -25.49
C SER A 43 11.15 15.26 -26.61
N PRO A 44 12.10 16.18 -26.36
CA PRO A 44 13.08 16.60 -27.36
C PRO A 44 14.03 15.47 -27.82
N LYS A 45 14.43 15.50 -29.10
CA LYS A 45 15.32 14.49 -29.72
C LYS A 45 16.69 14.32 -29.03
N TYR A 46 17.21 15.35 -28.36
CA TYR A 46 18.48 15.26 -27.63
C TYR A 46 18.39 14.47 -26.31
N LEU A 47 17.18 14.11 -25.85
CA LEU A 47 16.93 13.32 -24.63
C LEU A 47 16.57 11.85 -24.91
N ASN A 48 16.81 11.35 -26.13
CA ASN A 48 16.31 10.04 -26.57
C ASN A 48 16.55 8.89 -25.58
N LYS A 49 17.73 8.78 -24.94
CA LYS A 49 17.98 7.73 -23.94
C LYS A 49 17.25 7.95 -22.61
N TYR A 50 17.17 9.20 -22.15
CA TYR A 50 16.49 9.56 -20.90
C TYR A 50 14.97 9.37 -21.00
N LYS A 51 14.40 9.52 -22.21
CA LYS A 51 12.99 9.24 -22.48
C LYS A 51 12.57 7.83 -22.05
N TYR A 52 13.39 6.81 -22.32
CA TYR A 52 13.08 5.43 -21.92
C TYR A 52 13.10 5.24 -20.41
N ILE A 53 13.96 5.94 -19.69
CA ILE A 53 14.02 5.89 -18.23
C ILE A 53 12.76 6.53 -17.63
N LEU A 54 12.36 7.70 -18.14
CA LEU A 54 11.12 8.35 -17.73
C LEU A 54 9.88 7.49 -18.04
N LEU A 55 9.87 6.84 -19.20
CA LEU A 55 8.79 5.94 -19.58
C LEU A 55 8.73 4.72 -18.66
N ASN A 56 9.88 4.15 -18.28
CA ASN A 56 9.95 3.05 -17.32
C ASN A 56 9.35 3.45 -15.96
N ILE A 57 9.74 4.60 -15.41
CA ILE A 57 9.14 5.13 -14.17
C ILE A 57 7.63 5.25 -14.31
N TRP A 58 7.17 5.85 -15.41
CA TRP A 58 5.74 6.04 -15.66
C TRP A 58 4.98 4.71 -15.70
N VAL A 59 5.51 3.69 -16.39
CA VAL A 59 4.87 2.35 -16.45
C VAL A 59 4.70 1.77 -15.06
N TRP A 60 5.75 1.79 -14.23
CA TRP A 60 5.67 1.23 -12.88
C TRP A 60 4.73 2.01 -11.96
N VAL A 61 4.74 3.35 -12.04
CA VAL A 61 3.80 4.19 -11.28
C VAL A 61 2.37 3.93 -11.71
N PHE A 62 2.10 3.92 -13.01
CA PHE A 62 0.76 3.67 -13.55
C PHE A 62 0.23 2.28 -13.15
N VAL A 63 1.05 1.24 -13.32
CA VAL A 63 0.68 -0.13 -12.92
C VAL A 63 0.42 -0.20 -11.41
N THR A 64 1.24 0.45 -10.61
CA THR A 64 1.07 0.52 -9.15
C THR A 64 -0.26 1.17 -8.77
N ASP A 65 -0.56 2.33 -9.34
CA ASP A 65 -1.77 3.09 -9.04
C ASP A 65 -3.02 2.29 -9.45
N MET A 66 -3.02 1.67 -10.65
CA MET A 66 -4.13 0.81 -11.07
C MET A 66 -4.29 -0.42 -10.16
N LEU A 67 -3.19 -1.04 -9.75
CA LEU A 67 -3.23 -2.25 -8.96
C LEU A 67 -3.67 -1.98 -7.51
N LEU A 68 -3.18 -0.90 -6.89
CA LEU A 68 -3.48 -0.59 -5.49
C LEU A 68 -4.79 0.19 -5.33
N ASP A 69 -5.12 1.12 -6.23
CA ASP A 69 -6.27 2.02 -6.07
C ASP A 69 -7.55 1.51 -6.74
N VAL A 70 -7.45 0.53 -7.67
CA VAL A 70 -8.61 -0.04 -8.37
C VAL A 70 -8.75 -1.53 -8.12
N VAL A 71 -7.66 -2.30 -8.28
CA VAL A 71 -7.74 -3.76 -8.24
C VAL A 71 -7.80 -4.29 -6.81
N VAL A 72 -6.86 -3.89 -5.94
CA VAL A 72 -6.73 -4.44 -4.59
C VAL A 72 -7.53 -3.61 -3.58
N VAL A 73 -7.33 -2.29 -3.54
CA VAL A 73 -7.85 -1.37 -2.51
C VAL A 73 -7.77 -2.01 -1.10
N PRO A 74 -6.54 -2.21 -0.58
CA PRO A 74 -6.32 -2.93 0.66
C PRO A 74 -6.76 -2.06 1.84
N LEU A 75 -7.69 -2.57 2.65
CA LEU A 75 -8.03 -2.03 3.95
C LEU A 75 -7.31 -2.84 5.03
N PRO A 76 -6.42 -2.23 5.83
CA PRO A 76 -5.73 -2.93 6.90
C PRO A 76 -6.68 -3.20 8.08
N LEU A 77 -6.76 -4.46 8.51
CA LEU A 77 -7.39 -4.89 9.76
C LEU A 77 -6.27 -5.21 10.76
N MET A 78 -5.83 -4.18 11.47
CA MET A 78 -4.64 -4.23 12.33
C MET A 78 -4.80 -5.16 13.54
N ASP A 79 -6.02 -5.32 14.06
CA ASP A 79 -6.33 -6.15 15.24
C ASP A 79 -6.06 -7.63 15.05
N ILE A 80 -6.27 -8.11 13.83
CA ILE A 80 -6.08 -9.51 13.47
C ILE A 80 -4.90 -9.71 12.51
N PHE A 81 -4.09 -8.67 12.30
CA PHE A 81 -2.98 -8.64 11.33
C PHE A 81 -3.41 -9.19 9.97
N SER A 82 -4.40 -8.54 9.38
CA SER A 82 -5.07 -9.04 8.20
C SER A 82 -5.40 -7.91 7.24
N PHE A 83 -5.60 -8.23 5.98
CA PHE A 83 -6.02 -7.25 4.98
C PHE A 83 -7.34 -7.68 4.35
N TYR A 84 -8.23 -6.71 4.14
CA TYR A 84 -9.48 -6.88 3.41
C TYR A 84 -9.39 -6.11 2.09
N ALA A 85 -9.55 -6.81 0.95
CA ALA A 85 -9.59 -6.16 -0.35
C ALA A 85 -11.02 -5.72 -0.70
N THR A 86 -11.20 -4.43 -0.96
CA THR A 86 -12.50 -3.87 -1.40
C THR A 86 -12.58 -3.62 -2.90
N GLY A 87 -11.46 -3.74 -3.62
CA GLY A 87 -11.39 -3.54 -5.07
C GLY A 87 -11.97 -4.69 -5.89
N LEU A 88 -11.57 -4.78 -7.17
CA LEU A 88 -11.98 -5.87 -8.07
C LEU A 88 -11.63 -7.27 -7.55
N VAL A 89 -10.58 -7.37 -6.75
CA VAL A 89 -10.14 -8.60 -6.10
C VAL A 89 -11.18 -9.21 -5.14
N ARG A 90 -12.18 -8.44 -4.70
CA ARG A 90 -13.28 -8.95 -3.84
C ARG A 90 -14.03 -10.15 -4.44
N TYR A 91 -14.02 -10.26 -5.77
CA TYR A 91 -14.67 -11.34 -6.51
C TYR A 91 -13.75 -12.55 -6.74
N MET A 92 -12.46 -12.44 -6.41
CA MET A 92 -11.44 -13.45 -6.62
C MET A 92 -11.12 -14.23 -5.35
N ASP A 93 -10.45 -15.37 -5.49
CA ASP A 93 -10.00 -16.19 -4.35
C ASP A 93 -9.05 -15.40 -3.43
N PRO A 94 -9.09 -15.62 -2.09
CA PRO A 94 -8.19 -14.93 -1.17
C PRO A 94 -6.70 -15.06 -1.53
N SER A 95 -6.29 -16.21 -2.07
CA SER A 95 -4.90 -16.45 -2.48
C SER A 95 -4.50 -15.57 -3.65
N VAL A 96 -5.39 -15.42 -4.63
CA VAL A 96 -5.18 -14.55 -5.80
C VAL A 96 -5.14 -13.10 -5.35
N GLY A 97 -6.02 -12.70 -4.43
CA GLY A 97 -6.05 -11.34 -3.93
C GLY A 97 -4.80 -10.94 -3.16
N PHE A 98 -4.30 -11.84 -2.31
CA PHE A 98 -3.02 -11.64 -1.66
C PHE A 98 -1.85 -11.58 -2.67
N GLY A 99 -1.89 -12.42 -3.71
CA GLY A 99 -0.93 -12.35 -4.82
C GLY A 99 -0.93 -11.00 -5.53
N CYS A 100 -2.11 -10.43 -5.82
CA CYS A 100 -2.25 -9.09 -6.38
C CYS A 100 -1.69 -8.01 -5.44
N TYR A 101 -1.94 -8.11 -4.13
CA TYR A 101 -1.36 -7.21 -3.14
C TYR A 101 0.18 -7.30 -3.11
N ALA A 102 0.73 -8.50 -3.05
CA ALA A 102 2.18 -8.72 -3.06
C ALA A 102 2.83 -8.18 -4.35
N PHE A 103 2.18 -8.38 -5.49
CA PHE A 103 2.61 -7.80 -6.77
C PHE A 103 2.52 -6.27 -6.75
N GLY A 104 1.51 -5.69 -6.11
CA GLY A 104 1.41 -4.25 -5.88
C GLY A 104 2.60 -3.69 -5.10
N VAL A 105 2.97 -4.32 -4.00
CA VAL A 105 4.15 -3.91 -3.21
C VAL A 105 5.44 -4.05 -4.02
N PHE A 106 5.55 -5.10 -4.84
CA PHE A 106 6.65 -5.25 -5.79
C PHE A 106 6.71 -4.08 -6.78
N CYS A 107 5.59 -3.70 -7.41
CA CYS A 107 5.52 -2.57 -8.33
C CYS A 107 5.87 -1.22 -7.67
N VAL A 108 5.45 -0.99 -6.42
CA VAL A 108 5.87 0.17 -5.64
C VAL A 108 7.40 0.20 -5.53
N SER A 109 8.00 -0.93 -5.17
CA SER A 109 9.44 -1.05 -4.99
C SER A 109 10.21 -0.82 -6.29
N GLU A 110 9.70 -1.36 -7.41
CA GLU A 110 10.22 -1.12 -8.76
C GLU A 110 10.13 0.35 -9.19
N SER A 111 9.05 1.05 -8.84
CA SER A 111 8.89 2.47 -9.15
C SER A 111 9.96 3.32 -8.44
N LEU A 112 10.28 2.98 -7.18
CA LEU A 112 11.34 3.65 -6.40
C LEU A 112 12.74 3.35 -6.96
N MET A 113 13.00 2.12 -7.38
CA MET A 113 14.28 1.76 -8.00
C MET A 113 14.45 2.41 -9.37
N SER A 114 13.38 2.47 -10.17
CA SER A 114 13.36 3.20 -11.44
C SER A 114 13.68 4.68 -11.26
N LEU A 115 13.18 5.30 -10.18
CA LEU A 115 13.48 6.68 -9.83
C LEU A 115 14.94 6.87 -9.42
N LEU A 116 15.51 5.96 -8.62
CA LEU A 116 16.92 5.97 -8.27
C LEU A 116 17.82 5.85 -9.49
N ILE A 117 17.47 4.99 -10.45
CA ILE A 117 18.18 4.84 -11.72
C ILE A 117 18.14 6.16 -12.52
N ALA A 118 17.04 6.89 -12.49
CA ALA A 118 16.94 8.20 -13.13
C ALA A 118 17.91 9.23 -12.52
N PHE A 119 18.02 9.27 -11.19
CA PHE A 119 19.02 10.10 -10.51
C PHE A 119 20.44 9.66 -10.86
N PHE A 120 20.71 8.34 -10.88
CA PHE A 120 22.03 7.81 -11.17
C PHE A 120 22.45 8.06 -12.63
N TYR A 121 21.55 7.84 -13.58
CA TYR A 121 21.76 8.16 -15.00
C TYR A 121 22.11 9.63 -15.16
N ARG A 122 21.39 10.50 -14.47
CA ARG A 122 21.62 11.94 -14.52
C ARG A 122 22.95 12.35 -13.90
N TYR A 123 23.27 11.79 -12.74
CA TYR A 123 24.57 11.98 -12.10
C TYR A 123 25.72 11.58 -13.04
N ARG A 124 25.57 10.45 -13.75
CA ARG A 124 26.53 10.00 -14.75
C ARG A 124 26.60 10.89 -15.98
N SER A 125 25.46 11.36 -16.50
CA SER A 125 25.45 12.24 -17.69
C SER A 125 26.27 13.52 -17.50
N LEU A 126 26.52 13.91 -16.24
CA LEU A 126 27.33 15.07 -15.89
C LEU A 126 28.82 14.73 -15.64
N LYS A 127 29.16 13.46 -15.42
CA LYS A 127 30.53 13.02 -15.08
C LYS A 127 31.06 12.09 -16.18
N TYR A 128 31.98 12.62 -17.00
CA TYR A 128 32.53 11.89 -18.15
C TYR A 128 33.35 10.65 -17.75
N GLU A 129 33.92 10.62 -16.54
CA GLU A 129 34.66 9.47 -16.01
C GLU A 129 34.22 9.08 -14.59
N LEU A 130 33.43 8.02 -14.49
CA LEU A 130 33.13 7.34 -13.24
C LEU A 130 34.20 6.26 -13.01
N GLN A 131 35.19 6.58 -12.17
CA GLN A 131 36.10 5.61 -11.59
C GLN A 131 35.52 5.14 -10.26
N ILE A 132 35.25 3.84 -10.15
CA ILE A 132 34.84 3.19 -8.90
C ILE A 132 36.03 2.33 -8.47
N PHE A 133 36.54 2.54 -7.24
CA PHE A 133 37.75 1.89 -6.73
C PHE A 133 38.97 2.02 -7.67
N GLY A 134 39.15 3.18 -8.30
CA GLY A 134 40.28 3.45 -9.20
C GLY A 134 40.23 2.72 -10.54
N LYS A 135 39.15 1.97 -10.84
CA LYS A 135 38.96 1.29 -12.13
C LYS A 135 37.87 1.99 -12.95
N PRO A 136 38.07 2.18 -14.27
CA PRO A 136 37.04 2.71 -15.14
C PRO A 136 35.89 1.71 -15.23
N VAL A 137 34.67 2.18 -14.94
CA VAL A 137 33.48 1.33 -14.99
C VAL A 137 33.08 1.08 -16.43
N THR A 138 33.26 -0.15 -16.91
CA THR A 138 32.82 -0.54 -18.26
C THR A 138 31.29 -0.63 -18.35
N MET A 139 30.76 -0.57 -19.57
CA MET A 139 29.32 -0.65 -19.83
C MET A 139 28.67 -1.93 -19.26
N ILE A 140 29.40 -3.04 -19.23
CA ILE A 140 28.91 -4.34 -18.73
C ILE A 140 28.64 -4.27 -17.22
N HIS A 141 29.57 -3.73 -16.42
CA HIS A 141 29.37 -3.55 -14.98
C HIS A 141 28.15 -2.68 -14.68
N TYR A 142 27.88 -1.70 -15.54
CA TYR A 142 26.72 -0.82 -15.41
C TYR A 142 25.41 -1.55 -15.75
N CYS A 143 25.37 -2.33 -16.83
CA CYS A 143 24.21 -3.16 -17.15
C CYS A 143 23.92 -4.16 -16.02
N ILE A 144 24.95 -4.85 -15.51
CA ILE A 144 24.81 -5.78 -14.39
C ILE A 144 24.31 -5.05 -13.14
N GLY A 145 24.88 -3.88 -12.81
CA GLY A 145 24.47 -3.09 -11.64
C GLY A 145 23.03 -2.61 -11.73
N ILE A 146 22.58 -2.15 -12.91
CA ILE A 146 21.18 -1.76 -13.13
C ILE A 146 20.26 -2.97 -13.00
N THR A 147 20.57 -4.07 -13.69
CA THR A 147 19.75 -5.28 -13.62
C THR A 147 19.66 -5.81 -12.18
N PHE A 148 20.77 -5.78 -11.45
CA PHE A 148 20.80 -6.14 -10.04
C PHE A 148 19.90 -5.21 -9.20
N LEU A 149 19.99 -3.89 -9.40
CA LEU A 149 19.17 -2.90 -8.67
C LEU A 149 17.67 -2.98 -9.01
N LEU A 150 17.31 -3.40 -10.22
CA LEU A 150 15.91 -3.62 -10.59
C LEU A 150 15.38 -4.92 -10.00
N VAL A 151 16.15 -6.01 -10.04
CA VAL A 151 15.61 -7.33 -9.65
C VAL A 151 15.71 -7.59 -8.16
N VAL A 152 16.89 -7.36 -7.57
CA VAL A 152 17.17 -7.85 -6.20
C VAL A 152 16.37 -7.09 -5.15
N PRO A 153 16.43 -5.76 -5.06
CA PRO A 153 15.73 -5.07 -3.98
C PRO A 153 14.19 -5.20 -4.06
N PRO A 154 13.52 -4.92 -5.20
CA PRO A 154 12.08 -5.17 -5.33
C PRO A 154 11.70 -6.63 -5.13
N GLY A 155 12.50 -7.58 -5.65
CA GLY A 155 12.30 -9.00 -5.45
C GLY A 155 12.38 -9.42 -3.97
N THR A 156 13.35 -8.90 -3.20
CA THR A 156 13.44 -9.17 -1.76
C THR A 156 12.25 -8.64 -0.98
N VAL A 157 11.72 -7.47 -1.33
CA VAL A 157 10.51 -6.92 -0.70
C VAL A 157 9.29 -7.77 -1.07
N GLY A 158 9.13 -8.12 -2.35
CA GLY A 158 8.03 -8.96 -2.82
C GLY A 158 8.03 -10.34 -2.17
N LEU A 159 9.19 -11.01 -2.11
CA LEU A 159 9.35 -12.29 -1.41
C LEU A 159 9.09 -12.16 0.09
N GLY A 160 9.52 -11.05 0.69
CA GLY A 160 9.21 -10.71 2.08
C GLY A 160 7.70 -10.69 2.33
N VAL A 161 6.93 -9.99 1.48
CA VAL A 161 5.46 -9.96 1.58
C VAL A 161 4.87 -11.36 1.37
N VAL A 162 5.30 -12.09 0.34
CA VAL A 162 4.81 -13.45 0.08
C VAL A 162 5.03 -14.37 1.29
N SER A 163 6.17 -14.23 1.99
CA SER A 163 6.47 -15.01 3.19
C SER A 163 5.57 -14.72 4.40
N THR A 164 4.77 -13.64 4.35
CA THR A 164 3.79 -13.32 5.39
C THR A 164 2.45 -14.01 5.18
N TYR A 165 2.21 -14.58 4.00
CA TYR A 165 0.92 -15.19 3.66
C TYR A 165 0.59 -16.36 4.58
N VAL A 166 -0.63 -16.36 5.11
CA VAL A 166 -1.21 -17.50 5.82
C VAL A 166 -2.43 -17.97 5.04
N PRO A 167 -2.50 -19.26 4.66
CA PRO A 167 -3.68 -19.84 4.03
C PRO A 167 -4.95 -19.61 4.86
N SER A 168 -6.07 -19.36 4.19
CA SER A 168 -7.32 -18.91 4.83
C SER A 168 -7.86 -19.91 5.87
N ASP A 169 -7.67 -21.21 5.66
CA ASP A 169 -8.12 -22.27 6.58
C ASP A 169 -7.33 -22.25 7.91
N HIS A 170 -6.01 -22.07 7.83
CA HIS A 170 -5.14 -21.93 9.00
C HIS A 170 -5.42 -20.61 9.73
N PHE A 171 -5.67 -19.54 8.97
CA PHE A 171 -5.99 -18.23 9.53
C PHE A 171 -7.33 -18.25 10.29
N GLN A 172 -8.39 -18.81 9.70
CA GLN A 172 -9.69 -18.93 10.36
C GLN A 172 -9.60 -19.76 11.67
N LYS A 173 -8.85 -20.87 11.67
CA LYS A 173 -8.61 -21.65 12.90
C LYS A 173 -7.92 -20.84 13.99
N TYR A 174 -6.94 -20.01 13.63
CA TYR A 174 -6.23 -19.14 14.56
C TYR A 174 -7.17 -18.08 15.16
N ILE A 175 -7.99 -17.45 14.33
CA ILE A 175 -8.94 -16.42 14.78
C ILE A 175 -10.04 -17.04 15.65
N ASN A 176 -10.58 -18.20 15.30
CA ASN A 176 -11.64 -18.84 16.09
C ASN A 176 -11.17 -19.13 17.53
N LYS A 177 -9.88 -19.46 17.68
CA LYS A 177 -9.26 -19.74 18.99
C LYS A 177 -9.01 -18.49 19.83
N ASN A 178 -8.56 -17.39 19.20
CA ASN A 178 -8.05 -16.21 19.94
C ASN A 178 -9.03 -15.03 19.96
N ARG A 179 -9.89 -14.92 18.94
CA ARG A 179 -10.79 -13.80 18.64
C ARG A 179 -12.05 -14.31 17.90
N PRO A 180 -12.90 -15.12 18.55
CA PRO A 180 -14.11 -15.68 17.92
C PRO A 180 -15.12 -14.60 17.52
N ASP A 181 -15.02 -13.41 18.10
CA ASP A 181 -15.82 -12.22 17.77
C ASP A 181 -15.70 -11.78 16.30
N TYR A 182 -14.62 -12.16 15.61
CA TYR A 182 -14.41 -11.83 14.19
C TYR A 182 -14.86 -12.94 13.23
N MET A 183 -15.32 -14.10 13.72
CA MET A 183 -15.77 -15.21 12.87
C MET A 183 -16.92 -14.82 11.91
N PRO A 184 -17.99 -14.14 12.36
CA PRO A 184 -19.06 -13.65 11.48
C PRO A 184 -18.54 -12.83 10.28
N PHE A 185 -17.56 -11.97 10.53
CA PHE A 185 -16.95 -11.14 9.50
C PHE A 185 -16.14 -11.95 8.50
N LEU A 186 -15.40 -12.96 8.97
CA LEU A 186 -14.56 -13.83 8.14
C LEU A 186 -15.36 -14.83 7.29
N GLU A 187 -16.56 -15.22 7.72
CA GLU A 187 -17.45 -16.08 6.94
C GLU A 187 -18.10 -15.31 5.77
N GLN A 188 -18.43 -14.03 5.98
CA GLN A 188 -19.05 -13.20 4.96
C GLN A 188 -18.03 -12.56 4.00
N ARG A 189 -16.79 -12.35 4.43
CA ARG A 189 -15.77 -11.61 3.67
C ARG A 189 -14.50 -12.41 3.44
N ARG A 190 -13.92 -12.22 2.25
CA ARG A 190 -12.62 -12.80 1.88
C ARG A 190 -11.52 -11.92 2.44
N VAL A 191 -10.80 -12.47 3.41
CA VAL A 191 -9.78 -11.76 4.19
C VAL A 191 -8.44 -12.48 4.05
N PHE A 192 -7.35 -11.73 3.90
CA PHE A 192 -6.01 -12.26 3.76
C PHE A 192 -5.31 -12.33 5.10
N GLY A 193 -5.13 -13.55 5.63
CA GLY A 193 -4.39 -13.76 6.86
C GLY A 193 -2.90 -13.49 6.68
N THR A 194 -2.30 -12.78 7.63
CA THR A 194 -0.85 -12.60 7.67
C THR A 194 -0.25 -13.10 8.98
N ASN A 195 0.97 -13.61 8.91
CA ASN A 195 1.72 -14.00 10.09
C ASN A 195 2.33 -12.75 10.74
N THR A 196 1.86 -12.40 11.94
CA THR A 196 2.30 -11.20 12.69
C THR A 196 3.81 -11.05 12.79
N ARG A 197 4.55 -12.13 13.08
CA ARG A 197 6.01 -12.08 13.24
C ARG A 197 6.70 -11.77 11.91
N ASN A 198 6.33 -12.49 10.86
CA ASN A 198 6.91 -12.28 9.54
C ASN A 198 6.53 -10.90 8.97
N PHE A 199 5.30 -10.45 9.25
CA PHE A 199 4.83 -9.12 8.88
C PHE A 199 5.66 -8.01 9.53
N LEU A 200 5.88 -8.07 10.85
CA LEU A 200 6.71 -7.10 11.57
C LEU A 200 8.16 -7.08 11.07
N ILE A 201 8.74 -8.26 10.82
CA ILE A 201 10.08 -8.37 10.22
C ILE A 201 10.08 -7.74 8.82
N GLY A 202 9.08 -8.03 8.00
CA GLY A 202 8.91 -7.46 6.66
C GLY A 202 8.80 -5.94 6.68
N CYS A 203 8.00 -5.37 7.57
CA CYS A 203 7.91 -3.92 7.79
C CYS A 203 9.25 -3.32 8.19
N GLY A 204 9.99 -3.95 9.10
CA GLY A 204 11.32 -3.51 9.50
C GLY A 204 12.33 -3.51 8.35
N VAL A 205 12.37 -4.58 7.56
CA VAL A 205 13.22 -4.68 6.36
C VAL A 205 12.86 -3.62 5.34
N TYR A 206 11.57 -3.43 5.07
CA TYR A 206 11.09 -2.41 4.13
C TYR A 206 11.45 -0.98 4.60
N PHE A 207 11.32 -0.70 5.90
CA PHE A 207 11.70 0.60 6.46
C PHE A 207 13.20 0.89 6.33
N LEU A 208 14.05 -0.08 6.68
CA LEU A 208 15.50 0.03 6.48
C LEU A 208 15.86 0.26 5.01
N TRP A 209 15.14 -0.40 4.10
CA TRP A 209 15.32 -0.25 2.67
C TRP A 209 14.95 1.16 2.18
N ILE A 210 13.84 1.73 2.65
CA ILE A 210 13.45 3.12 2.36
C ILE A 210 14.49 4.12 2.87
N ILE A 211 15.06 3.90 4.06
CA ILE A 211 16.14 4.74 4.60
C ILE A 211 17.37 4.67 3.69
N ALA A 212 17.82 3.46 3.34
CA ALA A 212 18.98 3.27 2.48
C ALA A 212 18.76 3.91 1.09
N TRP A 213 17.58 3.73 0.52
CA TRP A 213 17.18 4.35 -0.74
C TRP A 213 17.21 5.89 -0.65
N THR A 214 16.65 6.46 0.42
CA THR A 214 16.62 7.91 0.64
C THR A 214 18.03 8.49 0.75
N PHE A 215 18.93 7.79 1.45
CA PHE A 215 20.33 8.17 1.55
C PHE A 215 21.01 8.17 0.17
N MET A 216 20.77 7.16 -0.65
CA MET A 216 21.31 7.05 -2.01
C MET A 216 20.79 8.16 -2.93
N VAL A 217 19.50 8.49 -2.87
CA VAL A 217 18.93 9.61 -3.62
C VAL A 217 19.52 10.94 -3.15
N ALA A 218 19.62 11.18 -1.85
CA ALA A 218 20.22 12.40 -1.29
C ALA A 218 21.70 12.54 -1.70
N TRP A 219 22.44 11.43 -1.73
CA TRP A 219 23.81 11.40 -2.24
C TRP A 219 23.87 11.78 -3.72
N CYS A 220 23.00 11.21 -4.56
CA CYS A 220 22.92 11.54 -5.99
C CYS A 220 22.59 13.02 -6.20
N ILE A 221 21.61 13.57 -5.47
CA ILE A 221 21.23 14.99 -5.56
C ILE A 221 22.42 15.88 -5.17
N ARG A 222 23.08 15.61 -4.04
CA ARG A 222 24.28 16.36 -3.62
C ARG A 222 25.38 16.29 -4.67
N GLY A 223 25.62 15.12 -5.24
CA GLY A 223 26.60 14.91 -6.31
C GLY A 223 26.27 15.71 -7.56
N ILE A 224 25.01 15.67 -8.02
CA ILE A 224 24.52 16.44 -9.17
C ILE A 224 24.68 17.94 -8.93
N MET A 225 24.28 18.43 -7.74
CA MET A 225 24.39 19.86 -7.39
C MET A 225 25.85 20.32 -7.32
N ARG A 226 26.76 19.49 -6.80
CA ARG A 226 28.20 19.79 -6.76
C ARG A 226 28.77 19.91 -8.19
N GLN A 227 28.43 18.97 -9.06
CA GLN A 227 28.85 19.00 -10.46
C GLN A 227 28.30 20.21 -11.22
N PHE A 228 27.05 20.61 -10.95
CA PHE A 228 26.51 21.84 -11.53
C PHE A 228 27.26 23.10 -11.08
N LYS A 229 27.76 23.12 -9.84
CA LYS A 229 28.56 24.24 -9.34
C LYS A 229 29.95 24.28 -9.98
N GLU A 230 30.58 23.12 -10.14
CA GLU A 230 31.92 22.97 -10.74
C GLU A 230 31.89 23.28 -12.26
N ASN A 231 30.88 22.81 -12.99
CA ASN A 231 30.76 22.98 -14.45
C ASN A 231 29.91 24.19 -14.85
N ARG A 232 29.61 25.11 -13.93
CA ARG A 232 28.78 26.28 -14.23
C ARG A 232 29.39 27.17 -15.32
N ALA A 233 30.71 27.29 -15.34
CA ALA A 233 31.42 28.13 -16.30
C ALA A 233 31.46 27.54 -17.72
N SER A 234 31.25 26.23 -17.89
CA SER A 234 31.34 25.54 -19.19
C SER A 234 29.98 25.30 -19.85
N LEU A 235 28.87 25.52 -19.15
CA LEU A 235 27.51 25.30 -19.65
C LEU A 235 26.86 26.63 -20.04
N SER A 236 26.12 26.64 -21.16
CA SER A 236 25.28 27.78 -21.50
C SER A 236 24.13 27.94 -20.50
N ASP A 237 23.75 29.19 -20.23
CA ASP A 237 22.67 29.51 -19.29
C ASP A 237 21.35 28.81 -19.61
N PHE A 238 21.07 28.60 -20.89
CA PHE A 238 19.89 27.86 -21.34
C PHE A 238 19.93 26.39 -20.91
N THR A 239 21.04 25.69 -21.19
CA THR A 239 21.24 24.27 -20.85
C THR A 239 21.23 24.07 -19.34
N TYR A 240 21.85 24.98 -18.59
CA TYR A 240 21.83 24.98 -17.14
C TYR A 240 20.41 25.10 -16.58
N ARG A 241 19.62 26.09 -17.05
CA ARG A 241 18.23 26.29 -16.59
C ARG A 241 17.36 25.06 -16.88
N LEU A 242 17.47 24.48 -18.06
CA LEU A 242 16.74 23.28 -18.44
C LEU A 242 17.07 22.11 -17.50
N HIS A 243 18.35 21.85 -17.24
CA HIS A 243 18.73 20.81 -16.30
C HIS A 243 18.21 21.11 -14.88
N VAL A 244 18.39 22.31 -14.34
CA VAL A 244 17.88 22.61 -12.99
C VAL A 244 16.36 22.40 -12.90
N GLN A 245 15.59 22.79 -13.91
CA GLN A 245 14.14 22.55 -13.96
C GLN A 245 13.80 21.06 -13.93
N LEU A 246 14.47 20.25 -14.76
CA LEU A 246 14.26 18.81 -14.77
C LEU A 246 14.65 18.17 -13.41
N LEU A 247 15.66 18.69 -12.72
CA LEU A 247 16.09 18.15 -11.43
C LEU A 247 15.05 18.48 -10.35
N LYS A 248 14.55 19.72 -10.33
CA LYS A 248 13.46 20.13 -9.45
C LYS A 248 12.22 19.27 -9.66
N SER A 249 11.84 19.03 -10.91
CA SER A 249 10.71 18.15 -11.24
C SER A 249 10.90 16.73 -10.69
N LEU A 250 12.09 16.14 -10.87
CA LEU A 250 12.39 14.80 -10.36
C LEU A 250 12.37 14.75 -8.82
N ILE A 251 12.90 15.78 -8.15
CA ILE A 251 12.84 15.90 -6.68
C ILE A 251 11.39 15.97 -6.20
N ILE A 252 10.54 16.77 -6.85
CA ILE A 252 9.12 16.86 -6.51
C ILE A 252 8.41 15.52 -6.72
N GLN A 253 8.69 14.84 -7.84
CA GLN A 253 8.17 13.49 -8.12
C GLN A 253 8.64 12.45 -7.10
N THR A 254 9.81 12.65 -6.48
CA THR A 254 10.34 11.79 -5.41
C THR A 254 9.68 12.11 -4.07
N ALA A 255 9.54 13.39 -3.75
CA ALA A 255 8.99 13.84 -2.48
C ALA A 255 7.49 13.53 -2.37
N SER A 256 6.74 13.62 -3.46
CA SER A 256 5.29 13.39 -3.49
C SER A 256 4.89 12.00 -2.95
N PRO A 257 5.36 10.86 -3.50
CA PRO A 257 5.00 9.54 -3.00
C PRO A 257 5.57 9.29 -1.59
N MET A 258 6.72 9.87 -1.23
CA MET A 258 7.26 9.78 0.13
C MET A 258 6.32 10.45 1.13
N VAL A 259 5.86 11.66 0.87
CA VAL A 259 4.95 12.36 1.79
C VAL A 259 3.58 11.68 1.79
N LEU A 260 3.01 11.42 0.61
CA LEU A 260 1.65 10.92 0.48
C LEU A 260 1.48 9.47 0.95
N ARG A 261 2.51 8.62 0.81
CA ARG A 261 2.44 7.21 1.25
C ARG A 261 3.15 6.96 2.58
N ALA A 262 4.30 7.57 2.83
CA ALA A 262 5.03 7.28 4.07
C ALA A 262 4.34 7.89 5.29
N VAL A 263 3.66 9.04 5.18
CA VAL A 263 2.95 9.63 6.32
C VAL A 263 1.81 8.72 6.81
N PRO A 264 0.85 8.28 5.97
CA PRO A 264 -0.19 7.35 6.41
C PRO A 264 0.39 6.06 6.98
N ILE A 265 1.34 5.42 6.29
CA ILE A 265 1.97 4.18 6.75
C ILE A 265 2.68 4.37 8.09
N SER A 266 3.35 5.50 8.30
CA SER A 266 4.05 5.79 9.56
C SER A 266 3.07 6.03 10.70
N VAL A 267 1.97 6.73 10.44
CA VAL A 267 0.89 6.93 11.43
C VAL A 267 0.27 5.58 11.81
N ASP A 268 -0.05 4.74 10.83
CA ASP A 268 -0.60 3.40 11.07
C ASP A 268 0.36 2.50 11.85
N LEU A 269 1.66 2.53 11.50
CA LEU A 269 2.68 1.73 12.17
C LEU A 269 2.96 2.22 13.61
N VAL A 270 2.99 3.53 13.84
CA VAL A 270 3.14 4.09 15.20
C VAL A 270 1.89 3.80 16.03
N GLY A 271 0.69 3.91 15.44
CA GLY A 271 -0.56 3.50 16.07
C GLY A 271 -0.53 2.03 16.52
N LEU A 272 -0.04 1.15 15.64
CA LEU A 272 0.15 -0.28 15.93
C LEU A 272 1.14 -0.52 17.09
N ILE A 273 2.30 0.13 17.06
CA ILE A 273 3.36 -0.07 18.07
C ILE A 273 2.94 0.51 19.43
N CYS A 274 2.33 1.69 19.45
CA CYS A 274 1.91 2.36 20.68
C CYS A 274 0.58 1.86 21.22
N GLY A 275 -0.11 0.94 20.53
CA GLY A 275 -1.44 0.47 20.89
C GLY A 275 -2.53 1.55 20.73
N PHE A 276 -2.21 2.69 20.12
CA PHE A 276 -3.18 3.70 19.68
C PHE A 276 -3.82 3.22 18.38
N ASN A 277 -4.69 2.22 18.47
CA ASN A 277 -5.51 1.89 17.33
C ASN A 277 -6.60 2.96 17.20
N ILE A 278 -6.36 3.96 16.36
CA ILE A 278 -7.40 4.93 15.93
C ILE A 278 -8.59 4.16 15.34
N THR A 279 -8.31 3.06 14.62
CA THR A 279 -9.31 2.11 14.11
C THR A 279 -10.04 1.34 15.22
N ASN A 280 -9.44 1.16 16.41
CA ASN A 280 -10.08 0.49 17.55
C ASN A 280 -10.84 1.44 18.46
N ALA A 281 -10.50 2.72 18.48
CA ALA A 281 -11.39 3.71 19.08
C ALA A 281 -12.73 3.70 18.33
N ILE A 282 -12.67 3.51 17.00
CA ILE A 282 -13.82 3.42 16.12
C ILE A 282 -14.56 2.08 16.31
N LEU A 283 -13.89 0.92 16.17
CA LEU A 283 -14.50 -0.40 16.44
C LEU A 283 -14.96 -0.59 17.89
N GLY A 284 -14.28 0.05 18.85
CA GLY A 284 -14.65 0.07 20.26
C GLY A 284 -15.91 0.89 20.51
N ASN A 285 -16.09 2.01 19.80
CA ASN A 285 -17.33 2.79 19.83
C ASN A 285 -18.50 2.04 19.19
N VAL A 286 -18.23 1.28 18.11
CA VAL A 286 -19.23 0.38 17.52
C VAL A 286 -19.63 -0.70 18.52
N LYS A 287 -18.65 -1.31 19.20
CA LYS A 287 -18.91 -2.32 20.25
C LYS A 287 -19.69 -1.75 21.44
N SER A 288 -19.37 -0.55 21.91
CA SER A 288 -20.13 0.09 23.00
C SER A 288 -21.55 0.43 22.56
N SER A 289 -21.74 0.91 21.33
CA SER A 289 -23.07 1.14 20.76
C SER A 289 -23.86 -0.17 20.62
N LEU A 290 -23.17 -1.29 20.33
CA LEU A 290 -23.74 -2.64 20.28
C LEU A 290 -24.25 -3.10 21.65
N ASP A 291 -23.45 -2.91 22.70
CA ASP A 291 -23.80 -3.30 24.07
C ASP A 291 -24.97 -2.46 24.59
N ASP A 292 -25.05 -1.18 24.19
CA ASP A 292 -26.19 -0.30 24.49
C ASP A 292 -27.47 -0.74 23.76
N GLN A 293 -27.39 -1.15 22.49
CA GLN A 293 -28.55 -1.67 21.76
C GLN A 293 -29.02 -3.04 22.31
N LEU A 294 -28.09 -3.93 22.66
CA LEU A 294 -28.39 -5.24 23.24
C LEU A 294 -28.92 -5.17 24.69
N SER A 295 -28.57 -4.13 25.44
CA SER A 295 -29.12 -3.88 26.78
C SER A 295 -30.51 -3.22 26.69
N SER A 296 -30.71 -2.28 25.78
CA SER A 296 -32.00 -1.64 25.52
C SER A 296 -33.05 -2.62 24.98
N GLY A 297 -32.67 -3.51 24.05
CA GLY A 297 -33.55 -4.57 23.55
C GLY A 297 -33.92 -5.63 24.60
N ARG A 298 -33.06 -5.88 25.59
CA ARG A 298 -33.36 -6.78 26.73
C ARG A 298 -34.37 -6.19 27.71
N HIS A 299 -34.38 -4.87 27.88
CA HIS A 299 -35.39 -4.19 28.71
C HIS A 299 -36.77 -4.10 28.05
N ALA A 300 -36.84 -4.04 26.72
CA ALA A 300 -38.11 -4.06 25.99
C ALA A 300 -38.86 -5.42 26.09
N HIS A 301 -38.15 -6.51 26.41
CA HIS A 301 -38.73 -7.84 26.54
C HIS A 301 -39.10 -8.23 28.00
N SER A 302 -38.75 -7.41 29.01
CA SER A 302 -39.12 -7.69 30.41
C SER A 302 -40.41 -6.99 30.89
N THR A 303 -41.09 -6.26 30.01
CA THR A 303 -42.41 -5.66 30.24
C THR A 303 -43.50 -6.43 29.49
N ILE A 304 -43.56 -7.74 29.68
CA ILE A 304 -44.80 -8.49 29.41
C ILE A 304 -45.63 -8.41 30.70
N PRO A 305 -46.84 -7.80 30.68
CA PRO A 305 -47.69 -7.78 31.86
C PRO A 305 -48.17 -9.20 32.16
N LYS A 306 -47.94 -9.65 33.40
CA LYS A 306 -48.58 -10.85 33.97
C LYS A 306 -50.09 -10.61 34.04
N SER A 307 -50.86 -11.21 33.14
CA SER A 307 -52.33 -11.29 33.24
C SER A 307 -52.81 -12.76 33.29
N CYS A 308 -53.24 -13.13 34.50
CA CYS A 308 -54.31 -14.04 34.93
C CYS A 308 -54.40 -15.53 34.51
N PRO A 309 -54.97 -16.38 35.41
CA PRO A 309 -54.98 -17.83 35.30
C PRO A 309 -56.22 -18.34 34.53
N GLY A 310 -56.00 -19.27 33.61
CA GLY A 310 -57.06 -19.98 32.91
C GLY A 310 -56.81 -21.48 32.98
N SER A 311 -57.56 -22.16 33.83
CA SER A 311 -57.65 -23.62 33.94
C SER A 311 -58.08 -24.25 32.62
N TYR A 312 -57.31 -25.19 32.06
CA TYR A 312 -57.86 -26.22 31.18
C TYR A 312 -57.16 -27.56 31.34
N SER A 313 -58.02 -28.57 31.32
CA SER A 313 -57.86 -29.98 31.68
C SER A 313 -56.81 -30.72 30.83
N GLN A 314 -56.02 -31.51 31.54
CA GLN A 314 -55.11 -32.53 31.03
C GLN A 314 -55.91 -33.82 30.83
N LYS A 315 -56.12 -34.23 29.58
CA LYS A 315 -56.66 -35.57 29.24
C LYS A 315 -55.84 -36.21 28.12
N GLU A 316 -55.22 -37.32 28.51
CA GLU A 316 -55.12 -38.58 27.77
C GLU A 316 -54.58 -38.54 26.34
N TRP A 317 -53.31 -38.93 26.16
CA TRP A 317 -52.88 -39.81 25.06
C TRP A 317 -51.79 -40.76 25.57
N ASN A 318 -52.25 -41.94 25.97
CA ASN A 318 -51.47 -43.17 26.05
C ASN A 318 -52.04 -44.14 25.00
N GLU A 319 -51.13 -44.83 24.32
CA GLU A 319 -51.30 -46.12 23.61
C GLU A 319 -52.00 -46.12 22.24
N GLY A 320 -51.27 -46.67 21.26
CA GLY A 320 -51.66 -46.91 19.87
C GLY A 320 -50.46 -46.98 18.95
#